data_AF-A0A954QZH9-F1
#
_entry.id   AF-A0A954QZH9-F1
#
_cell.length_a   1.000
_cell.length_b   1.000
_cell.length_c   1.000
_cell.angle_alpha   90.00
_cell.angle_beta   90.00
_cell.angle_gamma   90.00
#
_symmetry.space_group_name_H-M   'P 1'
#
loop_
_entity.id
_entity.type
_entity.pdbx_description
1 polymer ?
#
loop_
_entity_poly.entity_id
_entity_poly.type
_entity_poly.pdbx_seq_one_letter_code
_entity_poly.pdbx_strand_id
1 'polypeptide(L)'
;QIKLDSLRNAVECPVCQRHEFAWLEGRRGSHSAVLCGRNAVQLSFPERQSIRLEELAARLGDVGHVTCNPFLLRLALPEHTLTVFADGRAIVGGTEDIAEARALYARYVGN
;
A
#
# COMPACT_ATOMS: atom_id res chain seq x y z
N GLN A 1 -24.50 -29.24 20.40
CA GLN A 1 -24.81 -27.84 20.06
C GLN A 1 -23.89 -26.96 20.91
N ILE A 2 -22.88 -26.32 20.33
CA ILE A 2 -21.91 -25.50 21.08
C ILE A 2 -22.57 -24.14 21.36
N LYS A 3 -22.72 -23.78 22.65
CA LYS A 3 -23.25 -22.49 23.08
C LYS A 3 -22.14 -21.44 22.99
N LEU A 4 -22.22 -20.58 21.98
CA LEU A 4 -21.23 -19.53 21.68
C LEU A 4 -21.51 -18.21 22.43
N ASP A 5 -22.70 -18.03 23.00
CA ASP A 5 -23.11 -16.80 23.70
C ASP A 5 -22.21 -16.45 24.88
N SER A 6 -21.76 -17.44 25.65
CA SER A 6 -20.88 -17.21 26.80
C SER A 6 -19.49 -16.70 26.40
N LEU A 7 -19.00 -17.05 25.21
CA LEU A 7 -17.69 -16.62 24.71
C LEU A 7 -17.70 -15.16 24.25
N ARG A 8 -18.84 -14.67 23.76
CA ARG A 8 -18.99 -13.27 23.29
C ARG A 8 -18.84 -12.27 24.44
N ASN A 9 -19.33 -12.63 25.62
CA ASN A 9 -19.30 -11.77 26.81
C ASN A 9 -18.04 -11.96 27.66
N ALA A 10 -17.29 -13.06 27.47
CA ALA A 10 -16.08 -13.35 28.23
C ALA A 10 -14.87 -12.50 27.81
N VAL A 11 -14.91 -11.86 26.63
CA VAL A 11 -13.81 -11.07 26.09
C VAL A 11 -14.37 -9.76 25.56
N GLU A 12 -13.73 -8.63 25.88
CA GLU A 12 -14.05 -7.32 25.30
C GLU A 12 -13.62 -7.24 23.81
N CYS A 13 -14.33 -7.99 22.98
CA CYS A 13 -14.12 -8.01 21.53
C CYS A 13 -14.52 -6.66 20.92
N PRO A 14 -13.58 -5.94 20.25
CA PRO A 14 -13.87 -4.65 19.59
C PRO A 14 -15.02 -4.74 18.58
N VAL A 15 -15.14 -5.88 17.88
CA VAL A 15 -16.17 -6.07 16.85
C VAL A 15 -17.53 -6.41 17.48
N CYS A 16 -17.59 -7.40 18.37
CA CYS A 16 -18.86 -7.91 18.89
C CYS A 16 -19.49 -7.05 19.98
N GLN A 17 -18.68 -6.33 20.76
CA GLN A 17 -19.18 -5.50 21.87
C GLN A 17 -19.15 -4.01 21.55
N ARG A 18 -18.10 -3.54 20.86
CA ARG A 18 -17.90 -2.12 20.56
C ARG A 18 -18.28 -1.72 19.14
N HIS A 19 -18.67 -2.70 18.31
CA HIS A 19 -19.01 -2.48 16.89
C HIS A 19 -17.93 -1.70 16.12
N GLU A 20 -16.66 -1.87 16.50
CA GLU A 20 -15.53 -1.25 15.82
C GLU A 20 -15.16 -2.10 14.60
N PHE A 21 -15.49 -1.61 13.40
CA PHE A 21 -15.23 -2.32 12.15
C PHE A 21 -14.11 -1.64 11.35
N ALA A 22 -12.89 -1.63 11.88
CA ALA A 22 -11.80 -0.82 11.35
C ALA A 22 -11.53 -1.02 9.83
N TRP A 23 -11.77 -2.22 9.28
CA TRP A 23 -11.66 -2.50 7.84
C TRP A 23 -12.86 -2.02 7.01
N LEU A 24 -14.09 -2.20 7.52
CA LEU A 24 -15.32 -1.74 6.83
C LEU A 24 -15.42 -0.20 6.84
N GLU A 25 -14.92 0.42 7.90
CA GLU A 25 -14.88 1.88 8.07
C GLU A 25 -13.71 2.53 7.31
N GLY A 26 -12.86 1.75 6.63
CA GLY A 26 -11.68 2.25 5.92
C GLY A 26 -10.60 2.85 6.83
N ARG A 27 -10.70 2.68 8.16
CA ARG A 27 -9.66 3.07 9.12
C ARG A 27 -8.42 2.19 9.03
N ARG A 28 -8.58 0.98 8.49
CA ARG A 28 -7.51 0.04 8.10
C ARG A 28 -7.72 -0.39 6.66
N GLY A 29 -6.68 -0.26 5.84
CA GLY A 29 -6.69 -0.70 4.45
C GLY A 29 -5.88 0.20 3.53
N SER A 30 -5.25 -0.42 2.54
CA SER A 30 -4.63 0.30 1.42
C SER A 30 -5.71 0.87 0.49
N HIS A 31 -5.79 2.19 0.34
CA HIS A 31 -6.67 2.83 -0.64
C HIS A 31 -5.98 2.81 -2.00
N SER A 32 -6.65 2.29 -3.03
CA SER A 32 -6.17 2.36 -4.41
C SER A 32 -7.16 3.15 -5.26
N ALA A 33 -6.67 4.15 -5.99
CA ALA A 33 -7.46 4.95 -6.92
C ALA A 33 -6.80 4.87 -8.29
N VAL A 34 -7.58 4.50 -9.32
CA VAL A 34 -7.13 4.59 -10.71
C VAL A 34 -7.14 6.06 -11.09
N LEU A 35 -6.02 6.58 -11.59
CA LEU A 35 -5.95 7.93 -12.12
C LEU A 35 -6.43 7.89 -13.57
N CYS A 36 -7.75 7.86 -13.74
CA CYS A 36 -8.41 7.67 -15.03
C CYS A 36 -7.80 8.58 -16.12
N GLY A 37 -7.42 7.98 -17.26
CA GLY A 37 -6.85 8.68 -18.41
C GLY A 37 -5.34 8.94 -18.34
N ARG A 38 -4.62 8.36 -17.37
CA ARG A 38 -3.16 8.50 -17.24
C ARG A 38 -2.38 7.19 -17.32
N ASN A 39 -3.04 6.07 -17.64
CA ASN A 39 -2.46 4.72 -17.59
C ASN A 39 -1.67 4.49 -16.29
N ALA A 40 -2.29 4.84 -15.15
CA ALA A 40 -1.64 4.81 -13.86
C ALA A 40 -2.60 4.54 -12.71
N VAL A 41 -2.11 3.79 -11.72
CA VAL A 41 -2.80 3.48 -10.47
C VAL A 41 -2.07 4.16 -9.31
N GLN A 42 -2.80 4.91 -8.50
CA GLN A 42 -2.30 5.41 -7.23
C GLN A 42 -2.66 4.41 -6.11
N LEU A 43 -1.65 4.05 -5.31
CA LEU A 43 -1.77 3.23 -4.12
C LEU A 43 -1.41 4.08 -2.89
N SER A 44 -2.24 4.03 -1.85
CA SER A 44 -2.03 4.73 -0.59
C SER A 44 -2.11 3.71 0.54
N PHE A 45 -1.07 3.65 1.37
CA PHE A 45 -0.98 2.72 2.51
C PHE A 45 -0.93 3.51 3.83
N PRO A 46 -2.09 3.98 4.34
CA PRO A 46 -2.15 4.91 5.47
C PRO A 46 -1.57 4.36 6.78
N GLU A 47 -1.46 3.03 6.92
CA GLU A 47 -0.87 2.39 8.09
C GLU A 47 0.66 2.24 8.04
N ARG A 48 1.31 2.53 6.89
CA ARG A 48 2.78 2.43 6.80
C ARG A 48 3.44 3.69 7.35
N GLN A 49 4.46 3.46 8.18
CA GLN A 49 5.39 4.48 8.65
C GLN A 49 6.17 5.08 7.45
N SER A 50 6.69 6.29 7.62
CA SER A 50 7.45 7.01 6.58
C SER A 50 8.53 6.12 5.97
N ILE A 51 8.57 6.08 4.64
CA ILE A 51 9.50 5.25 3.88
C ILE A 51 10.86 5.95 3.83
N ARG A 52 11.94 5.26 4.23
CA ARG A 52 13.32 5.71 4.05
C ARG A 52 13.71 5.56 2.58
N LEU A 53 13.52 6.64 1.81
CA LEU A 53 13.67 6.63 0.35
C LEU A 53 15.10 6.34 -0.08
N GLU A 54 16.10 6.78 0.68
CA GLU A 54 17.52 6.55 0.39
C GLU A 54 17.88 5.07 0.46
N GLU A 55 17.37 4.36 1.47
CA GLU A 55 17.57 2.91 1.62
C GLU A 55 16.86 2.14 0.49
N LEU A 56 15.66 2.59 0.13
CA LEU A 56 14.93 2.02 -1.00
C LEU A 56 15.67 2.28 -2.32
N ALA A 57 16.28 3.45 -2.50
CA ALA A 57 17.07 3.77 -3.68
C ALA A 57 18.30 2.88 -3.81
N ALA A 58 19.04 2.69 -2.73
CA ALA A 58 20.20 1.82 -2.70
C ALA A 58 19.84 0.37 -3.09
N ARG A 59 18.71 -0.15 -2.59
CA ARG A 59 18.23 -1.50 -2.93
C ARG A 59 17.78 -1.65 -4.39
N LEU A 60 17.22 -0.59 -4.96
CA LEU A 60 16.65 -0.61 -6.32
C LEU A 60 17.65 -0.21 -7.40
N GLY A 61 18.86 0.22 -7.03
CA GLY A 61 19.88 0.68 -7.98
C GLY A 61 20.23 -0.35 -9.06
N ASP A 62 20.19 -1.64 -8.73
CA ASP A 62 20.50 -2.73 -9.66
C ASP A 62 19.30 -3.19 -10.50
N VAL A 63 18.09 -2.74 -10.16
CA VAL A 63 16.83 -3.16 -10.83
C VAL A 63 16.57 -2.33 -12.08
N GLY A 64 16.93 -1.06 -12.07
CA GLY A 64 16.65 -0.14 -13.15
C GLY A 64 17.13 1.28 -12.85
N HIS A 65 16.67 2.24 -13.64
CA HIS A 65 17.07 3.63 -13.42
C HIS A 65 16.29 4.21 -12.24
N VAL A 66 16.99 4.45 -11.14
CA VAL A 66 16.44 5.04 -9.92
C VAL A 66 16.81 6.52 -9.85
N THR A 67 15.82 7.37 -9.67
CA THR A 67 15.97 8.76 -9.27
C THR A 67 15.38 8.95 -7.88
N CYS A 68 16.15 9.48 -6.93
CA CYS A 68 15.69 9.69 -5.56
C CYS A 68 15.94 11.13 -5.13
N ASN A 69 14.99 11.70 -4.40
CA ASN A 69 15.14 12.97 -3.68
C ASN A 69 14.46 12.84 -2.30
N PRO A 70 14.54 13.85 -1.42
CA PRO A 70 13.98 13.77 -0.06
C PRO A 70 12.45 13.57 0.01
N PHE A 71 11.72 13.75 -1.09
CA PHE A 71 10.25 13.70 -1.14
C PHE A 71 9.72 12.46 -1.87
N LEU A 72 10.43 11.98 -2.88
CA LEU A 72 10.03 10.84 -3.70
C LEU A 72 11.22 10.06 -4.26
N LEU A 73 10.95 8.79 -4.54
CA LEU A 73 11.78 7.90 -5.33
C LEU A 73 11.01 7.52 -6.60
N ARG A 74 11.69 7.55 -7.75
CA ARG A 74 11.17 7.06 -9.02
C ARG A 74 12.07 5.95 -9.54
N LEU A 75 11.50 4.78 -9.77
CA LEU A 75 12.11 3.67 -10.48
C LEU A 75 11.49 3.57 -11.88
N ALA A 76 12.33 3.70 -12.90
CA ALA A 76 11.93 3.46 -14.29
C ALA A 76 12.24 2.01 -14.68
N LEU A 77 11.19 1.29 -15.11
CA LEU A 77 11.24 -0.05 -15.68
C LEU A 77 10.90 0.04 -17.19
N PRO A 78 11.13 -1.03 -17.98
CA PRO A 78 10.86 -0.99 -19.41
C PRO A 78 9.42 -0.63 -19.79
N GLU A 79 8.43 -1.15 -19.06
CA GLU A 79 7.00 -0.96 -19.36
C GLU A 79 6.25 -0.20 -18.26
N HIS A 80 6.88 0.02 -17.11
CA HIS A 80 6.25 0.60 -15.93
C HIS A 80 7.11 1.69 -15.30
N THR A 81 6.45 2.60 -14.59
CA THR A 81 7.13 3.58 -13.75
C THR A 81 6.57 3.49 -12.35
N LEU A 82 7.44 3.24 -11.37
CA LEU A 82 7.05 3.20 -9.97
C LEU A 82 7.55 4.47 -9.29
N THR A 83 6.63 5.28 -8.79
CA THR A 83 6.94 6.46 -7.97
C THR A 83 6.48 6.20 -6.55
N VAL A 84 7.36 6.37 -5.56
CA VAL A 84 7.10 6.15 -4.14
C VAL A 84 7.35 7.47 -3.41
N PHE A 85 6.41 7.89 -2.59
CA PHE A 85 6.50 9.11 -1.79
C PHE A 85 6.91 8.77 -0.36
N ALA A 86 7.59 9.70 0.31
CA ALA A 86 8.02 9.54 1.70
C ALA A 86 6.86 9.31 2.69
N ASP A 87 5.65 9.74 2.31
CA ASP A 87 4.39 9.59 3.06
C ASP A 87 3.69 8.23 2.87
N GLY A 88 4.30 7.30 2.13
CA GLY A 88 3.77 5.95 1.91
C GLY A 88 2.80 5.84 0.73
N ARG A 89 2.50 6.93 0.01
CA ARG A 89 1.82 6.83 -1.28
C ARG A 89 2.75 6.29 -2.35
N ALA A 90 2.17 5.66 -3.36
CA ALA A 90 2.87 5.26 -4.57
C ALA A 90 1.98 5.44 -5.80
N ILE A 91 2.61 5.69 -6.93
CA ILE A 91 1.97 5.75 -8.24
C ILE A 91 2.68 4.73 -9.12
N VAL A 92 1.91 3.82 -9.70
CA VAL A 92 2.39 2.88 -10.72
C VAL A 92 1.84 3.34 -12.05
N GLY A 93 2.70 3.85 -12.92
CA GLY A 93 2.39 4.14 -14.32
C GLY A 93 2.71 2.95 -15.22
N GLY A 94 2.02 2.86 -16.35
CA GLY A 94 2.12 1.74 -17.30
C GLY A 94 0.98 0.72 -17.17
N THR A 95 0.10 0.87 -16.17
CA THR A 95 -1.05 -0.02 -15.97
C THR A 95 -2.24 0.73 -15.38
N GLU A 96 -3.45 0.27 -15.72
CA GLU A 96 -4.72 0.65 -15.07
C GLU A 96 -5.25 -0.49 -14.17
N ASP A 97 -4.61 -1.65 -14.18
CA ASP A 97 -4.97 -2.78 -13.35
C ASP A 97 -4.42 -2.60 -11.93
N ILE A 98 -5.32 -2.51 -10.96
CA ILE A 98 -5.00 -2.36 -9.54
C ILE A 98 -4.22 -3.57 -9.01
N ALA A 99 -4.54 -4.79 -9.46
CA ALA A 99 -3.87 -6.00 -9.02
C ALA A 99 -2.42 -6.02 -9.50
N GLU A 100 -2.19 -5.65 -10.76
CA GLU A 100 -0.84 -5.52 -11.33
C GLU A 100 -0.04 -4.43 -10.60
N ALA A 101 -0.64 -3.25 -10.39
CA ALA A 101 0.00 -2.16 -9.66
C ALA A 101 0.40 -2.58 -8.24
N ARG A 102 -0.48 -3.32 -7.53
CA ARG A 102 -0.18 -3.85 -6.20
C ARG A 102 0.95 -4.88 -6.23
N ALA A 103 0.98 -5.75 -7.23
CA ALA A 103 2.04 -6.75 -7.37
C ALA A 103 3.40 -6.08 -7.63
N LEU A 104 3.46 -5.08 -8.50
CA LEU A 104 4.67 -4.29 -8.75
C LEU A 104 5.13 -3.56 -7.48
N TYR A 105 4.21 -2.89 -6.78
CA TYR A 105 4.56 -2.23 -5.52
C TYR A 105 5.07 -3.23 -4.47
N ALA A 106 4.40 -4.37 -4.30
CA ALA A 106 4.84 -5.40 -3.35
C ALA A 106 6.22 -5.97 -3.73
N ARG A 107 6.50 -6.16 -5.02
CA ARG A 107 7.78 -6.70 -5.50
C ARG A 107 8.96 -5.78 -5.22
N TYR A 108 8.79 -4.47 -5.39
CA TYR A 108 9.90 -3.51 -5.32
C TYR A 108 9.96 -2.74 -3.99
N VAL A 109 8.82 -2.53 -3.33
CA VAL A 109 8.69 -1.76 -2.09
C VAL A 109 8.31 -2.64 -0.90
N GLY A 110 7.53 -3.70 -1.13
CA GLY A 110 7.07 -4.62 -0.10
C GLY A 110 8.21 -5.39 0.56
N ASN A 111 8.57 -4.95 1.76
CA ASN A 111 9.16 -5.73 2.84
C ASN A 111 8.44 -5.33 4.12
#